data_AF-A0A958KU55-F1
#
_entry.id   AF-A0A958KU55-F1
#
_cell.length_a   1.000
_cell.length_b   1.000
_cell.length_c   1.000
_cell.angle_alpha   90.00
_cell.angle_beta   90.00
_cell.angle_gamma   90.00
#
_symmetry.space_group_name_H-M   'P 1'
#
loop_
_entity.id
_entity.type
_entity.pdbx_description
1 polymer ?
#
loop_
_entity_poly.entity_id
_entity_poly.type
_entity_poly.pdbx_seq_one_letter_code
_entity_poly.pdbx_strand_id
1 'polypeptide(L)'
;MQKHPLLLELESTLQTKILFLDGAMGTMIQGYKLQEEDFRKGYFESHPKDLKGNNDLLSLTRPDVIKAIHLEYLEAGCDIIETNTFNGTSIAQEDYGLSSYVREINVASAKIAKEACTEFMLKNPGTKKYAAGALGPTNKTASLSPDVNNPGYRGVSFDQLVSAYYEQAKALIDGGVDLLLPETSFDTLNLKACIYAIKQLEEELNCKLPVMLSVTITDSSGRTLSGQTVEAFYNSIRHAKPLSIGINCALGAKEMRPYMQELAKISETFVSCYPNAGLPNPLSPTGYDETPESIANSLKDFAESGFVNIVGGCCGTTPKHLKAIVSELSKLSPRKLPQIAPKMRLSGLESLNLTSSGERSFVIVGERTNVTGSPKFSALVKKGDMQGALQVARQQVDNGANILDINFDEGMIDGVEFMKNFLHLVSSEPDICKIPIMIDSSKWEVIHNGLKCIQGKCVVNSISLKEGEEAFLAQAREIQKLGASVVVMAFDEKGQATSIAEKVRICKRAYDLLTSKLDFDPADII
;
A
#
# COMPACT_ATOMS: atom_id res chain seq x y z
N MET A 1 -1.07 20.41 6.29
CA MET A 1 -2.44 19.98 5.95
C MET A 1 -3.20 19.68 7.23
N GLN A 2 -4.46 20.11 7.37
CA GLN A 2 -5.26 19.81 8.56
C GLN A 2 -5.80 18.38 8.51
N LYS A 3 -5.97 17.74 9.68
CA LYS A 3 -6.60 16.42 9.77
C LYS A 3 -8.12 16.53 9.62
N HIS A 4 -8.72 15.59 8.89
CA HIS A 4 -10.17 15.47 8.83
C HIS A 4 -10.74 15.25 10.25
N PRO A 5 -11.89 15.85 10.63
CA PRO A 5 -12.48 15.64 11.95
C PRO A 5 -12.74 14.16 12.29
N LEU A 6 -13.19 13.35 11.32
CA LEU A 6 -13.35 11.90 11.51
C LEU A 6 -12.04 11.18 11.80
N LEU A 7 -10.91 11.65 11.24
CA LEU A 7 -9.61 11.06 11.53
C LEU A 7 -9.26 11.24 13.02
N LEU A 8 -9.48 12.43 13.58
CA LEU A 8 -9.26 12.70 15.01
C LEU A 8 -10.20 11.88 15.90
N GLU A 9 -11.46 11.74 15.51
CA GLU A 9 -12.45 10.94 16.22
C GLU A 9 -12.07 9.44 16.23
N LEU A 10 -11.67 8.89 15.09
CA LEU A 10 -11.24 7.50 14.97
C LEU A 10 -9.96 7.26 15.77
N GLU A 11 -8.98 8.17 15.70
CA GLU A 11 -7.75 8.11 16.51
C GLU A 11 -8.08 8.05 18.01
N SER A 12 -9.00 8.92 18.49
CA SER A 12 -9.44 8.89 19.89
C SER A 12 -10.18 7.60 20.25
N THR A 13 -11.00 7.09 19.34
CA THR A 13 -11.79 5.88 19.59
C THR A 13 -10.89 4.65 19.71
N LEU A 14 -9.95 4.47 18.77
CA LEU A 14 -9.02 3.35 18.71
C LEU A 14 -8.03 3.28 19.88
N GLN A 15 -7.82 4.39 20.59
CA GLN A 15 -7.06 4.41 21.85
C GLN A 15 -7.83 3.81 23.03
N THR A 16 -9.16 3.80 22.97
CA THR A 16 -10.03 3.42 24.10
C THR A 16 -10.72 2.08 23.93
N LYS A 17 -11.00 1.65 22.70
CA LYS A 17 -11.65 0.37 22.40
C LYS A 17 -11.18 -0.23 21.08
N ILE A 18 -11.36 -1.54 20.95
CA ILE A 18 -11.22 -2.25 19.69
C ILE A 18 -12.45 -1.94 18.81
N LEU A 19 -12.21 -1.59 17.54
CA LEU A 19 -13.28 -1.47 16.54
C LEU A 19 -13.42 -2.75 15.73
N PHE A 20 -14.64 -3.02 15.27
CA PHE A 20 -14.95 -4.22 14.52
C PHE A 20 -15.23 -3.90 13.05
N LEU A 21 -14.41 -4.45 12.15
CA LEU A 21 -14.65 -4.43 10.70
C LEU A 21 -15.58 -5.61 10.34
N ASP A 22 -16.29 -5.52 9.22
CA ASP A 22 -17.20 -6.57 8.77
C ASP A 22 -16.47 -7.80 8.20
N GLY A 23 -17.22 -8.66 7.51
CA GLY A 23 -16.75 -9.91 6.93
C GLY A 23 -16.82 -9.93 5.41
N ALA A 24 -16.70 -11.11 4.82
CA ALA A 24 -16.69 -11.26 3.37
C ALA A 24 -18.03 -10.95 2.67
N MET A 25 -18.11 -9.79 2.02
CA MET A 25 -19.16 -9.44 1.05
C MET A 25 -19.34 -10.52 -0.03
N GLY A 26 -18.24 -10.96 -0.66
CA GLY A 26 -18.29 -11.98 -1.71
C GLY A 26 -18.87 -13.33 -1.26
N THR A 27 -18.53 -13.79 -0.04
CA THR A 27 -19.09 -15.01 0.54
C THR A 27 -20.59 -14.88 0.78
N MET A 28 -21.05 -13.71 1.26
CA MET A 28 -22.47 -13.46 1.49
C MET A 28 -23.26 -13.41 0.17
N ILE A 29 -22.73 -12.75 -0.87
CA ILE A 29 -23.35 -12.70 -2.22
C ILE A 29 -23.54 -14.10 -2.80
N GLN A 30 -22.55 -15.01 -2.64
CA GLN A 30 -22.66 -16.39 -3.14
C GLN A 30 -23.88 -17.14 -2.54
N GLY A 31 -24.27 -16.82 -1.30
CA GLY A 31 -25.45 -17.38 -0.64
C GLY A 31 -26.78 -17.06 -1.33
N TYR A 32 -26.85 -15.94 -2.05
CA TYR A 32 -28.05 -15.52 -2.81
C TYR A 32 -28.22 -16.26 -4.14
N LYS A 33 -27.19 -17.02 -4.58
CA LYS A 33 -27.22 -17.83 -5.83
C LYS A 33 -27.67 -17.03 -7.06
N LEU A 34 -27.21 -15.78 -7.16
CA LEU A 34 -27.54 -14.86 -8.25
C LEU A 34 -27.12 -15.42 -9.61
N GLN A 35 -27.93 -15.13 -10.63
CA GLN A 35 -27.68 -15.56 -12.01
C GLN A 35 -27.31 -14.36 -12.90
N GLU A 36 -26.89 -14.64 -14.13
CA GLU A 36 -26.46 -13.61 -15.09
C GLU A 36 -27.49 -12.47 -15.23
N GLU A 37 -28.78 -12.82 -15.21
CA GLU A 37 -29.90 -11.88 -15.29
C GLU A 37 -29.93 -10.88 -14.13
N ASP A 38 -29.39 -11.24 -12.96
CA ASP A 38 -29.26 -10.32 -11.82
C ASP A 38 -28.17 -9.27 -12.02
N PHE A 39 -27.14 -9.58 -12.82
CA PHE A 39 -26.06 -8.66 -13.16
C PHE A 39 -26.38 -7.81 -14.41
N ARG A 40 -27.45 -8.14 -15.15
CA ARG A 40 -27.85 -7.48 -16.39
C ARG A 40 -29.02 -6.51 -16.26
N LYS A 41 -29.46 -6.16 -15.05
CA LYS A 41 -30.64 -5.29 -14.88
C LYS A 41 -30.36 -3.86 -15.35
N GLY A 42 -31.38 -3.20 -15.91
CA GLY A 42 -31.31 -1.78 -16.29
C GLY A 42 -30.45 -1.55 -17.53
N TYR A 43 -29.41 -0.72 -17.42
CA TYR A 43 -28.58 -0.33 -18.57
C TYR A 43 -27.71 -1.47 -19.15
N PHE A 44 -27.67 -2.62 -18.49
CA PHE A 44 -26.76 -3.74 -18.83
C PHE A 44 -27.45 -4.90 -19.55
N GLU A 45 -28.74 -4.78 -19.89
CA GLU A 45 -29.53 -5.87 -20.49
C GLU A 45 -28.89 -6.43 -21.77
N SER A 46 -28.43 -5.53 -22.65
CA SER A 46 -27.81 -5.87 -23.93
C SER A 46 -26.27 -5.86 -23.91
N HIS A 47 -25.63 -5.93 -22.74
CA HIS A 47 -24.17 -5.85 -22.64
C HIS A 47 -23.50 -7.05 -23.36
N PRO A 48 -22.46 -6.84 -24.19
CA PRO A 48 -21.94 -7.91 -25.06
C PRO A 48 -21.08 -8.97 -24.34
N LYS A 49 -20.69 -8.73 -23.08
CA LYS A 49 -19.89 -9.66 -22.27
C LYS A 49 -20.72 -10.23 -21.12
N ASP A 50 -20.34 -11.40 -20.64
CA ASP A 50 -20.89 -11.96 -19.40
C ASP A 50 -20.51 -11.09 -18.20
N LEU A 51 -21.46 -10.83 -17.31
CA LEU A 51 -21.32 -9.94 -16.16
C LEU A 51 -21.37 -10.68 -14.82
N LYS A 52 -21.82 -11.93 -14.80
CA LYS A 52 -21.81 -12.76 -13.59
C LYS A 52 -20.40 -12.91 -13.04
N GLY A 53 -20.28 -12.68 -11.74
CA GLY A 53 -18.99 -12.65 -11.03
C GLY A 53 -18.45 -11.24 -10.81
N ASN A 54 -18.94 -10.23 -11.54
CA ASN A 54 -18.64 -8.83 -11.23
C ASN A 54 -19.49 -8.35 -10.03
N ASN A 55 -19.10 -8.77 -8.83
CA ASN A 55 -19.87 -8.49 -7.62
C ASN A 55 -20.05 -6.99 -7.37
N ASP A 56 -19.06 -6.17 -7.70
CA ASP A 56 -19.11 -4.70 -7.59
C ASP A 56 -20.31 -4.09 -8.34
N LEU A 57 -20.67 -4.66 -9.50
CA LEU A 57 -21.80 -4.21 -10.32
C LEU A 57 -23.15 -4.38 -9.60
N LEU A 58 -23.26 -5.30 -8.65
CA LEU A 58 -24.50 -5.53 -7.90
C LEU A 58 -24.92 -4.31 -7.07
N SER A 59 -24.01 -3.38 -6.78
CA SER A 59 -24.37 -2.09 -6.18
C SER A 59 -25.29 -1.25 -7.09
N LEU A 60 -25.28 -1.49 -8.41
CA LEU A 60 -26.22 -0.88 -9.35
C LEU A 60 -27.42 -1.77 -9.64
N THR A 61 -27.21 -3.07 -9.82
CA THR A 61 -28.26 -3.97 -10.34
C THR A 61 -29.07 -4.67 -9.25
N ARG A 62 -28.48 -4.91 -8.08
CA ARG A 62 -29.09 -5.53 -6.89
C ARG A 62 -28.73 -4.77 -5.60
N PRO A 63 -29.01 -3.45 -5.52
CA PRO A 63 -28.69 -2.65 -4.34
C PRO A 63 -29.41 -3.17 -3.08
N ASP A 64 -30.55 -3.84 -3.25
CA ASP A 64 -31.30 -4.52 -2.20
C ASP A 64 -30.47 -5.60 -1.49
N VAL A 65 -29.72 -6.40 -2.25
CA VAL A 65 -28.87 -7.48 -1.72
C VAL A 65 -27.68 -6.90 -0.97
N ILE A 66 -26.99 -5.93 -1.57
CA ILE A 66 -25.80 -5.31 -0.96
C ILE A 66 -26.17 -4.62 0.35
N LYS A 67 -27.28 -3.87 0.37
CA LYS A 67 -27.76 -3.23 1.60
C LYS A 67 -28.14 -4.24 2.68
N ALA A 68 -28.81 -5.34 2.31
CA ALA A 68 -29.18 -6.39 3.26
C ALA A 68 -27.93 -6.99 3.94
N ILE A 69 -26.89 -7.30 3.16
CA ILE A 69 -25.63 -7.84 3.69
C ILE A 69 -24.96 -6.88 4.66
N HIS A 70 -24.90 -5.58 4.34
CA HIS A 70 -24.35 -4.58 5.28
C HIS A 70 -25.13 -4.53 6.59
N LEU A 71 -26.47 -4.56 6.53
CA LEU A 71 -27.31 -4.56 7.73
C LEU A 71 -27.07 -5.80 8.57
N GLU A 72 -26.89 -6.99 7.97
CA GLU A 72 -26.56 -8.22 8.70
C GLU A 72 -25.23 -8.11 9.47
N TYR A 73 -24.20 -7.50 8.88
CA TYR A 73 -22.93 -7.28 9.58
C TYR A 73 -23.02 -6.21 10.68
N LEU A 74 -23.79 -5.14 10.46
CA LEU A 74 -24.07 -4.14 11.50
C LEU A 74 -24.83 -4.76 12.68
N GLU A 75 -25.81 -5.62 12.41
CA GLU A 75 -26.55 -6.39 13.42
C GLU A 75 -25.66 -7.42 14.15
N ALA A 76 -24.62 -7.93 13.51
CA ALA A 76 -23.59 -8.74 14.16
C ALA A 76 -22.69 -7.94 15.12
N GLY A 77 -22.75 -6.61 15.08
CA GLY A 77 -22.03 -5.72 15.99
C GLY A 77 -20.83 -5.01 15.34
N CYS A 78 -20.63 -5.11 14.03
CA CYS A 78 -19.53 -4.44 13.33
C CYS A 78 -19.68 -2.92 13.44
N ASP A 79 -18.56 -2.21 13.61
CA ASP A 79 -18.48 -0.75 13.67
C ASP A 79 -18.15 -0.12 12.31
N ILE A 80 -17.41 -0.85 11.48
CA ILE A 80 -16.99 -0.43 10.13
C ILE A 80 -17.51 -1.48 9.15
N ILE A 81 -18.16 -1.03 8.07
CA ILE A 81 -18.53 -1.88 6.94
C ILE A 81 -17.81 -1.44 5.67
N GLU A 82 -17.31 -2.40 4.91
CA GLU A 82 -16.62 -2.15 3.64
C GLU A 82 -17.61 -1.95 2.50
N THR A 83 -17.37 -0.99 1.61
CA THR A 83 -18.15 -0.86 0.38
C THR A 83 -17.91 -2.07 -0.52
N ASN A 84 -18.92 -2.48 -1.29
CA ASN A 84 -18.79 -3.51 -2.33
C ASN A 84 -18.07 -2.92 -3.56
N THR A 85 -16.76 -2.68 -3.44
CA THR A 85 -15.93 -1.96 -4.44
C THR A 85 -14.52 -2.53 -4.60
N PHE A 86 -14.29 -3.78 -4.21
CA PHE A 86 -12.98 -4.43 -4.29
C PHE A 86 -12.36 -4.35 -5.70
N ASN A 87 -13.16 -4.53 -6.76
CA ASN A 87 -12.75 -4.43 -8.16
C ASN A 87 -13.30 -3.17 -8.85
N GLY A 88 -13.65 -2.14 -8.09
CA GLY A 88 -14.20 -0.88 -8.59
C GLY A 88 -13.19 0.02 -9.31
N THR A 89 -12.20 -0.53 -10.02
CA THR A 89 -11.21 0.24 -10.79
C THR A 89 -11.41 0.08 -12.29
N SER A 90 -10.98 1.05 -13.09
CA SER A 90 -11.05 0.97 -14.56
C SER A 90 -10.26 -0.21 -15.13
N ILE A 91 -9.17 -0.59 -14.44
CA ILE A 91 -8.33 -1.75 -14.77
C ILE A 91 -9.10 -3.07 -14.57
N ALA A 92 -9.71 -3.28 -13.40
CA ALA A 92 -10.40 -4.54 -13.13
C ALA A 92 -11.74 -4.64 -13.90
N GLN A 93 -12.44 -3.52 -14.09
CA GLN A 93 -13.68 -3.48 -14.86
C GLN A 93 -13.47 -3.67 -16.37
N GLU A 94 -12.23 -3.62 -16.88
CA GLU A 94 -11.88 -3.91 -18.28
C GLU A 94 -12.28 -5.35 -18.68
N ASP A 95 -12.09 -6.31 -17.77
CA ASP A 95 -12.43 -7.72 -17.98
C ASP A 95 -13.92 -7.88 -18.35
N TYR A 96 -14.78 -7.09 -17.69
CA TYR A 96 -16.22 -7.03 -17.93
C TYR A 96 -16.63 -6.00 -18.99
N GLY A 97 -15.71 -5.19 -19.52
CA GLY A 97 -16.04 -4.12 -20.48
C GLY A 97 -16.80 -2.95 -19.86
N LEU A 98 -16.56 -2.66 -18.57
CA LEU A 98 -17.26 -1.67 -17.77
C LEU A 98 -16.34 -0.58 -17.21
N SER A 99 -15.17 -0.36 -17.80
CA SER A 99 -14.21 0.67 -17.36
C SER A 99 -14.81 2.08 -17.31
N SER A 100 -15.86 2.39 -18.10
CA SER A 100 -16.57 3.67 -18.07
C SER A 100 -17.62 3.80 -16.96
N TYR A 101 -17.90 2.74 -16.20
CA TYR A 101 -18.91 2.72 -15.14
C TYR A 101 -18.30 2.75 -13.73
N VAL A 102 -16.98 2.97 -13.63
CA VAL A 102 -16.24 3.01 -12.37
C VAL A 102 -16.86 4.00 -11.40
N ARG A 103 -17.17 5.22 -11.85
CA ARG A 103 -17.75 6.24 -10.99
C ARG A 103 -19.11 5.81 -10.44
N GLU A 104 -20.00 5.33 -11.31
CA GLU A 104 -21.36 4.93 -10.96
C GLU A 104 -21.35 3.79 -9.96
N ILE A 105 -20.54 2.75 -10.20
CA ILE A 105 -20.39 1.60 -9.31
C ILE A 105 -19.95 2.06 -7.91
N ASN A 106 -18.86 2.84 -7.83
CA ASN A 106 -18.31 3.25 -6.54
C ASN A 106 -19.21 4.23 -5.78
N VAL A 107 -19.80 5.21 -6.46
CA VAL A 107 -20.74 6.16 -5.82
C VAL A 107 -21.97 5.43 -5.29
N ALA A 108 -22.55 4.51 -6.06
CA ALA A 108 -23.71 3.74 -5.63
C ALA A 108 -23.37 2.85 -4.42
N SER A 109 -22.24 2.14 -4.48
CA SER A 109 -21.78 1.27 -3.40
C SER A 109 -21.52 2.05 -2.10
N ALA A 110 -20.85 3.20 -2.20
CA ALA A 110 -20.62 4.10 -1.07
C ALA A 110 -21.93 4.61 -0.44
N LYS A 111 -22.89 5.02 -1.25
CA LYS A 111 -24.21 5.47 -0.78
C LYS A 111 -24.96 4.34 -0.06
N ILE A 112 -24.95 3.13 -0.62
CA ILE A 112 -25.62 1.97 -0.01
C ILE A 112 -25.05 1.66 1.37
N ALA A 113 -23.71 1.62 1.50
CA ALA A 113 -23.05 1.42 2.79
C ALA A 113 -23.39 2.56 3.77
N LYS A 114 -23.36 3.81 3.32
CA LYS A 114 -23.67 4.96 4.18
C LYS A 114 -25.13 5.00 4.62
N GLU A 115 -26.06 4.62 3.75
CA GLU A 115 -27.47 4.46 4.06
C GLU A 115 -27.69 3.35 5.09
N ALA A 116 -27.02 2.20 4.96
CA ALA A 116 -27.09 1.11 5.93
C ALA A 116 -26.59 1.56 7.32
N CYS A 117 -25.44 2.25 7.39
CA CYS A 117 -24.93 2.85 8.63
C CYS A 117 -25.94 3.83 9.25
N THR A 118 -26.51 4.72 8.43
CA THR A 118 -27.47 5.73 8.89
C THR A 118 -28.75 5.08 9.41
N GLU A 119 -29.32 4.14 8.66
CA GLU A 119 -30.52 3.40 9.06
C GLU A 119 -30.30 2.64 10.37
N PHE A 120 -29.14 1.98 10.52
CA PHE A 120 -28.80 1.26 11.74
C PHE A 120 -28.66 2.19 12.94
N MET A 121 -27.96 3.33 12.79
CA MET A 121 -27.79 4.30 13.87
C MET A 121 -29.10 4.97 14.28
N LEU A 122 -30.04 5.18 13.35
CA LEU A 122 -31.39 5.68 13.67
C LEU A 122 -32.19 4.68 14.51
N LYS A 123 -32.06 3.37 14.23
CA LYS A 123 -32.69 2.30 15.01
C LYS A 123 -31.97 2.02 16.34
N ASN A 124 -30.68 2.36 16.44
CA ASN A 124 -29.83 2.11 17.60
C ASN A 124 -29.12 3.40 18.07
N PRO A 125 -29.85 4.35 18.68
CA PRO A 125 -29.28 5.63 19.11
C PRO A 125 -28.08 5.46 20.05
N GLY A 126 -27.04 6.29 19.85
CA GLY A 126 -25.81 6.25 20.65
C GLY A 126 -24.73 5.31 20.11
N THR A 127 -25.03 4.52 19.08
CA THR A 127 -24.01 3.78 18.31
C THR A 127 -23.40 4.68 17.23
N LYS A 128 -22.14 4.41 16.87
CA LYS A 128 -21.46 5.04 15.72
C LYS A 128 -21.03 3.96 14.76
N LYS A 129 -21.32 4.16 13.47
CA LYS A 129 -21.02 3.23 12.39
C LYS A 129 -20.39 3.96 11.21
N TYR A 130 -19.42 3.34 10.57
CA TYR A 130 -18.61 3.95 9.53
C TYR A 130 -18.63 3.11 8.26
N ALA A 131 -18.67 3.78 7.10
CA ALA A 131 -18.49 3.14 5.80
C ALA A 131 -17.05 3.33 5.32
N ALA A 132 -16.34 2.22 5.08
CA ALA A 132 -15.00 2.22 4.52
C ALA A 132 -15.05 1.98 3.01
N GLY A 133 -14.52 2.92 2.23
CA GLY A 133 -14.34 2.76 0.79
C GLY A 133 -13.24 1.76 0.49
N ALA A 134 -13.59 0.52 0.16
CA ALA A 134 -12.63 -0.54 -0.15
C ALA A 134 -11.99 -0.32 -1.53
N LEU A 135 -10.66 -0.37 -1.60
CA LEU A 135 -9.89 -0.34 -2.85
C LEU A 135 -9.03 -1.60 -2.92
N GLY A 136 -9.39 -2.54 -3.80
CA GLY A 136 -8.61 -3.75 -4.01
C GLY A 136 -7.32 -3.53 -4.82
N PRO A 137 -6.48 -4.56 -4.97
CA PRO A 137 -5.16 -4.48 -5.59
C PRO A 137 -5.17 -4.43 -7.13
N THR A 138 -6.36 -4.47 -7.77
CA THR A 138 -6.59 -4.76 -9.20
C THR A 138 -6.19 -6.19 -9.61
N ASN A 139 -6.37 -6.53 -10.89
CA ASN A 139 -5.96 -7.82 -11.49
C ASN A 139 -4.57 -7.76 -12.16
N LYS A 140 -3.82 -6.65 -12.08
CA LYS A 140 -2.50 -6.47 -12.72
C LYS A 140 -1.43 -6.08 -11.68
N THR A 141 -0.20 -6.55 -11.86
CA THR A 141 0.97 -6.22 -11.00
C THR A 141 1.89 -5.21 -11.67
N ALA A 142 2.40 -4.24 -10.91
CA ALA A 142 3.42 -3.31 -11.38
C ALA A 142 4.85 -3.76 -11.03
N SER A 143 5.05 -4.57 -9.99
CA SER A 143 6.39 -5.06 -9.62
C SER A 143 6.80 -6.35 -10.31
N LEU A 144 5.83 -7.17 -10.74
CA LEU A 144 6.04 -8.49 -11.35
C LEU A 144 5.66 -8.50 -12.83
N SER A 145 6.43 -9.24 -13.63
CA SER A 145 6.07 -9.52 -15.03
C SER A 145 5.02 -10.63 -15.13
N PRO A 146 3.96 -10.45 -15.92
CA PRO A 146 3.04 -11.54 -16.26
C PRO A 146 3.59 -12.47 -17.36
N ASP A 147 4.71 -12.11 -18.02
CA ASP A 147 5.35 -12.91 -19.06
C ASP A 147 6.66 -13.53 -18.52
N VAL A 148 6.65 -14.85 -18.36
CA VAL A 148 7.80 -15.64 -17.86
C VAL A 148 9.01 -15.54 -18.79
N ASN A 149 8.81 -15.29 -20.09
CA ASN A 149 9.92 -15.17 -21.05
C ASN A 149 10.48 -13.75 -21.12
N ASN A 150 9.77 -12.76 -20.57
CA ASN A 150 10.18 -11.38 -20.54
C ASN A 150 10.10 -10.81 -19.11
N PRO A 151 11.11 -11.04 -18.26
CA PRO A 151 11.10 -10.61 -16.87
C PRO A 151 11.04 -9.08 -16.69
N GLY A 152 11.44 -8.31 -17.72
CA GLY A 152 11.36 -6.85 -17.73
C GLY A 152 10.00 -6.27 -18.13
N TYR A 153 9.08 -7.10 -18.65
CA TYR A 153 7.74 -6.66 -19.06
C TYR A 153 6.86 -6.32 -17.86
N ARG A 154 5.93 -5.37 -18.02
CA ARG A 154 4.92 -5.01 -17.02
C ARG A 154 3.57 -4.86 -17.71
N GLY A 155 2.55 -5.53 -17.17
CA GLY A 155 1.18 -5.49 -17.70
C GLY A 155 0.44 -4.19 -17.38
N VAL A 156 0.95 -3.41 -16.42
CA VAL A 156 0.43 -2.10 -16.04
C VAL A 156 1.58 -1.19 -15.58
N SER A 157 1.46 0.10 -15.81
CA SER A 157 2.39 1.12 -15.30
C SER A 157 1.89 1.76 -14.00
N PHE A 158 2.82 2.32 -13.23
CA PHE A 158 2.50 3.09 -12.01
C PHE A 158 1.47 4.20 -12.29
N ASP A 159 1.63 4.96 -13.37
CA ASP A 159 0.74 6.09 -13.70
C ASP A 159 -0.68 5.63 -14.09
N GLN A 160 -0.81 4.46 -14.74
CA GLN A 160 -2.12 3.85 -15.00
C GLN A 160 -2.80 3.44 -13.69
N LEU A 161 -2.06 2.85 -12.75
CA LEU A 161 -2.59 2.51 -11.42
C LEU A 161 -3.00 3.77 -10.64
N VAL A 162 -2.17 4.81 -10.63
CA VAL A 162 -2.50 6.10 -10.00
C VAL A 162 -3.80 6.65 -10.56
N SER A 163 -3.96 6.66 -11.89
CA SER A 163 -5.17 7.17 -12.55
C SER A 163 -6.41 6.36 -12.15
N ALA A 164 -6.31 5.03 -12.16
CA ALA A 164 -7.41 4.14 -11.79
C ALA A 164 -7.81 4.28 -10.31
N TYR A 165 -6.82 4.33 -9.41
CA TYR A 165 -7.07 4.52 -7.98
C TYR A 165 -7.60 5.92 -7.65
N TYR A 166 -7.12 6.97 -8.33
CA TYR A 166 -7.61 8.33 -8.14
C TYR A 166 -9.09 8.42 -8.53
N GLU A 167 -9.46 7.87 -9.69
CA GLU A 167 -10.86 7.83 -10.15
C GLU A 167 -11.77 7.11 -9.13
N GLN A 168 -11.34 5.93 -8.67
CA GLN A 168 -12.08 5.15 -7.69
C GLN A 168 -12.20 5.89 -6.34
N ALA A 169 -11.09 6.32 -5.76
CA ALA A 169 -11.05 6.98 -4.46
C ALA A 169 -11.90 8.26 -4.46
N LYS A 170 -11.83 9.06 -5.53
CA LYS A 170 -12.66 10.25 -5.69
C LYS A 170 -14.15 9.90 -5.74
N ALA A 171 -14.54 8.86 -6.49
CA ALA A 171 -15.92 8.41 -6.57
C ALA A 171 -16.45 7.90 -5.21
N LEU A 172 -15.62 7.20 -4.43
CA LEU A 172 -15.96 6.77 -3.06
C LEU A 172 -16.17 7.97 -2.13
N ILE A 173 -15.28 8.96 -2.16
CA ILE A 173 -15.40 10.20 -1.37
C ILE A 173 -16.68 10.96 -1.76
N ASP A 174 -16.95 11.13 -3.06
CA ASP A 174 -18.18 11.77 -3.55
C ASP A 174 -19.44 11.00 -3.12
N GLY A 175 -19.34 9.68 -2.97
CA GLY A 175 -20.39 8.82 -2.45
C GLY A 175 -20.60 8.91 -0.94
N GLY A 176 -19.69 9.56 -0.21
CA GLY A 176 -19.83 9.87 1.22
C GLY A 176 -19.26 8.83 2.17
N VAL A 177 -18.25 8.05 1.75
CA VAL A 177 -17.53 7.15 2.68
C VAL A 177 -16.85 7.93 3.81
N ASP A 178 -16.70 7.29 4.96
CA ASP A 178 -16.09 7.90 6.15
C ASP A 178 -14.57 7.76 6.15
N LEU A 179 -14.05 6.71 5.51
CA LEU A 179 -12.63 6.40 5.37
C LEU A 179 -12.34 5.61 4.10
N LEU A 180 -11.09 5.58 3.67
CA LEU A 180 -10.61 4.73 2.57
C LEU A 180 -9.82 3.55 3.11
N LEU A 181 -9.96 2.40 2.46
CA LEU A 181 -9.31 1.15 2.82
C LEU A 181 -8.71 0.47 1.57
N PRO A 182 -7.49 0.86 1.15
CA PRO A 182 -6.67 0.01 0.30
C PRO A 182 -6.35 -1.31 1.00
N GLU A 183 -6.87 -2.42 0.47
CA GLU A 183 -6.80 -3.73 1.13
C GLU A 183 -6.35 -4.86 0.21
N THR A 184 -6.00 -6.00 0.80
CA THR A 184 -5.54 -7.21 0.10
C THR A 184 -4.37 -6.90 -0.85
N SER A 185 -3.51 -5.95 -0.46
CA SER A 185 -2.36 -5.58 -1.29
C SER A 185 -1.37 -6.75 -1.36
N PHE A 186 -1.28 -7.38 -2.54
CA PHE A 186 -0.27 -8.41 -2.82
C PHE A 186 1.01 -7.83 -3.47
N ASP A 187 0.92 -6.65 -4.08
CA ASP A 187 2.00 -5.92 -4.74
C ASP A 187 2.17 -4.54 -4.11
N THR A 188 3.27 -4.32 -3.39
CA THR A 188 3.53 -3.05 -2.70
C THR A 188 3.66 -1.87 -3.67
N LEU A 189 4.08 -2.10 -4.92
CA LEU A 189 4.16 -1.02 -5.91
C LEU A 189 2.75 -0.53 -6.32
N ASN A 190 1.78 -1.44 -6.41
CA ASN A 190 0.37 -1.08 -6.60
C ASN A 190 -0.15 -0.25 -5.43
N LEU A 191 0.15 -0.68 -4.19
CA LEU A 191 -0.26 0.06 -3.00
C LEU A 191 0.39 1.45 -2.94
N LYS A 192 1.66 1.58 -3.33
CA LYS A 192 2.32 2.90 -3.46
C LYS A 192 1.64 3.79 -4.50
N ALA A 193 1.17 3.23 -5.62
CA ALA A 193 0.38 3.98 -6.60
C ALA A 193 -0.97 4.45 -6.02
N CYS A 194 -1.65 3.58 -5.26
CA CYS A 194 -2.88 3.94 -4.54
C CYS A 194 -2.64 5.05 -3.49
N ILE A 195 -1.58 4.92 -2.68
CA ILE A 195 -1.17 5.94 -1.70
C ILE A 195 -0.87 7.27 -2.40
N TYR A 196 -0.19 7.24 -3.54
CA TYR A 196 0.12 8.44 -4.32
C TYR A 196 -1.17 9.12 -4.82
N ALA A 197 -2.12 8.35 -5.37
CA ALA A 197 -3.42 8.85 -5.79
C ALA A 197 -4.22 9.47 -4.64
N ILE A 198 -4.23 8.83 -3.46
CA ILE A 198 -4.89 9.37 -2.28
C ILE A 198 -4.21 10.67 -1.82
N LYS A 199 -2.86 10.74 -1.82
CA LYS A 199 -2.14 11.97 -1.49
C LYS A 199 -2.47 13.12 -2.44
N GLN A 200 -2.67 12.86 -3.73
CA GLN A 200 -3.16 13.88 -4.68
C GLN A 200 -4.55 14.40 -4.27
N LEU A 201 -5.48 13.52 -3.89
CA LEU A 201 -6.78 13.93 -3.38
C LEU A 201 -6.69 14.70 -2.06
N GLU A 202 -5.80 14.31 -1.15
CA GLU A 202 -5.54 15.06 0.08
C GLU A 202 -5.03 16.48 -0.20
N GLU A 203 -4.14 16.65 -1.20
CA GLU A 203 -3.66 17.96 -1.67
C GLU A 203 -4.81 18.79 -2.27
N GLU A 204 -5.64 18.21 -3.14
CA GLU A 204 -6.79 18.89 -3.75
C GLU A 204 -7.85 19.33 -2.73
N LEU A 205 -8.12 18.47 -1.75
CA LEU A 205 -9.09 18.75 -0.67
C LEU A 205 -8.48 19.58 0.47
N ASN A 206 -7.16 19.78 0.45
CA ASN A 206 -6.38 20.38 1.53
C ASN A 206 -6.67 19.76 2.91
N CYS A 207 -6.83 18.43 2.95
CA CYS A 207 -7.26 17.69 4.14
C CYS A 207 -6.64 16.29 4.19
N LYS A 208 -6.08 15.90 5.35
CA LYS A 208 -5.59 14.52 5.58
C LYS A 208 -6.79 13.62 5.82
N LEU A 209 -6.96 12.62 4.96
CA LEU A 209 -8.08 11.68 5.01
C LEU A 209 -7.78 10.53 6.00
N PRO A 210 -8.81 9.94 6.64
CA PRO A 210 -8.66 8.69 7.35
C PRO A 210 -8.47 7.55 6.35
N VAL A 211 -7.29 6.94 6.37
CA VAL A 211 -6.90 5.87 5.44
C VAL A 211 -6.38 4.69 6.24
N MET A 212 -7.00 3.52 6.07
CA MET A 212 -6.47 2.25 6.53
C MET A 212 -5.71 1.59 5.38
N LEU A 213 -4.64 0.85 5.67
CA LEU A 213 -3.94 0.05 4.66
C LEU A 213 -3.91 -1.41 5.12
N SER A 214 -4.01 -2.36 4.19
CA SER A 214 -3.85 -3.78 4.52
C SER A 214 -3.09 -4.54 3.44
N VAL A 215 -2.23 -5.45 3.91
CA VAL A 215 -1.41 -6.34 3.09
C VAL A 215 -1.92 -7.77 3.19
N THR A 216 -1.72 -8.56 2.14
CA THR A 216 -1.89 -10.01 2.21
C THR A 216 -0.53 -10.72 2.24
N ILE A 217 -0.37 -11.65 3.16
CA ILE A 217 0.78 -12.55 3.23
C ILE A 217 0.36 -13.88 2.61
N THR A 218 1.02 -14.30 1.54
CA THR A 218 0.46 -15.33 0.64
C THR A 218 0.57 -16.75 1.17
N ASP A 219 1.59 -17.03 1.98
CA ASP A 219 1.86 -18.35 2.52
C ASP A 219 2.70 -18.30 3.80
N SER A 220 3.14 -19.46 4.27
CA SER A 220 3.96 -19.64 5.47
C SER A 220 5.38 -19.08 5.35
N SER A 221 5.82 -18.61 4.18
CA SER A 221 7.10 -17.92 4.03
C SER A 221 7.11 -16.54 4.69
N GLY A 222 5.93 -15.97 4.98
CA GLY A 222 5.82 -14.65 5.60
C GLY A 222 6.07 -13.49 4.65
N ARG A 223 5.91 -13.72 3.34
CA ARG A 223 6.13 -12.72 2.31
C ARG A 223 4.85 -12.36 1.57
N THR A 224 4.81 -11.15 1.01
CA THR A 224 3.82 -10.76 -0.01
C THR A 224 4.04 -11.56 -1.29
N LEU A 225 3.08 -11.50 -2.23
CA LEU A 225 3.28 -12.09 -3.57
C LEU A 225 4.49 -11.47 -4.28
N SER A 226 4.71 -10.17 -4.09
CA SER A 226 5.87 -9.44 -4.60
C SER A 226 7.19 -9.70 -3.82
N GLY A 227 7.17 -10.60 -2.84
CA GLY A 227 8.35 -11.13 -2.15
C GLY A 227 8.81 -10.34 -0.92
N GLN A 228 8.10 -9.30 -0.48
CA GLN A 228 8.52 -8.49 0.67
C GLN A 228 8.21 -9.15 2.01
N THR A 229 9.14 -9.05 2.96
CA THR A 229 8.84 -9.36 4.38
C THR A 229 7.92 -8.30 4.99
N VAL A 230 7.31 -8.60 6.14
CA VAL A 230 6.39 -7.68 6.86
C VAL A 230 7.07 -6.34 7.16
N GLU A 231 8.29 -6.34 7.72
CA GLU A 231 9.01 -5.09 7.98
C GLU A 231 9.43 -4.34 6.71
N ALA A 232 9.84 -5.06 5.65
CA ALA A 232 10.19 -4.43 4.38
C ALA A 232 8.98 -3.74 3.74
N PHE A 233 7.82 -4.41 3.77
CA PHE A 233 6.54 -3.85 3.35
C PHE A 233 6.21 -2.59 4.15
N TYR A 234 6.23 -2.66 5.49
CA TYR A 234 5.92 -1.51 6.35
C TYR A 234 6.84 -0.32 6.06
N ASN A 235 8.16 -0.55 5.93
CA ASN A 235 9.12 0.49 5.57
C ASN A 235 8.76 1.17 4.24
N SER A 236 8.26 0.42 3.26
CA SER A 236 7.88 0.91 1.93
C SER A 236 6.67 1.86 1.97
N ILE A 237 5.72 1.63 2.89
CA ILE A 237 4.45 2.38 2.94
C ILE A 237 4.32 3.33 4.13
N ARG A 238 5.27 3.32 5.07
CA ARG A 238 5.23 4.16 6.29
C ARG A 238 5.01 5.65 6.00
N HIS A 239 5.53 6.14 4.89
CA HIS A 239 5.38 7.53 4.42
C HIS A 239 3.91 7.96 4.19
N ALA A 240 2.97 7.00 4.08
CA ALA A 240 1.55 7.29 3.99
C ALA A 240 0.97 7.86 5.29
N LYS A 241 1.58 7.56 6.44
CA LYS A 241 1.09 7.86 7.80
C LYS A 241 -0.41 7.47 7.95
N PRO A 242 -0.77 6.18 7.72
CA PRO A 242 -2.17 5.75 7.72
C PRO A 242 -2.78 5.78 9.13
N LEU A 243 -4.10 5.73 9.23
CA LEU A 243 -4.83 5.49 10.47
C LEU A 243 -4.45 4.12 11.04
N SER A 244 -4.53 3.07 10.22
CA SER A 244 -4.08 1.73 10.59
C SER A 244 -3.34 1.03 9.47
N ILE A 245 -2.52 0.06 9.84
CA ILE A 245 -1.95 -0.94 8.93
C ILE A 245 -2.33 -2.33 9.42
N GLY A 246 -2.71 -3.22 8.52
CA GLY A 246 -3.12 -4.57 8.89
C GLY A 246 -2.71 -5.66 7.93
N ILE A 247 -3.11 -6.87 8.30
CA ILE A 247 -3.00 -8.06 7.46
C ILE A 247 -4.39 -8.65 7.30
N ASN A 248 -4.72 -9.02 6.07
CA ASN A 248 -5.97 -9.66 5.74
C ASN A 248 -5.83 -10.72 4.64
N CYS A 249 -6.86 -11.56 4.54
CA CYS A 249 -6.96 -12.62 3.55
C CYS A 249 -5.80 -13.65 3.63
N ALA A 250 -5.78 -14.58 2.65
CA ALA A 250 -4.86 -15.70 2.43
C ALA A 250 -4.73 -16.72 3.58
N LEU A 251 -4.49 -16.26 4.80
CA LEU A 251 -4.23 -17.04 6.00
C LEU A 251 -5.44 -17.02 6.95
N GLY A 252 -5.57 -18.11 7.72
CA GLY A 252 -6.40 -18.13 8.92
C GLY A 252 -5.74 -17.37 10.07
N ALA A 253 -6.47 -17.20 11.17
CA ALA A 253 -5.97 -16.46 12.32
C ALA A 253 -4.70 -17.10 12.91
N LYS A 254 -4.63 -18.43 12.98
CA LYS A 254 -3.48 -19.13 13.59
C LYS A 254 -2.19 -18.91 12.80
N GLU A 255 -2.25 -19.03 11.48
CA GLU A 255 -1.10 -18.85 10.59
C GLU A 255 -0.66 -17.39 10.52
N MET A 256 -1.58 -16.43 10.71
CA MET A 256 -1.29 -15.01 10.66
C MET A 256 -0.58 -14.47 11.92
N ARG A 257 -0.65 -15.20 13.04
CA ARG A 257 -0.13 -14.78 14.35
C ARG A 257 1.31 -14.26 14.36
N PRO A 258 2.33 -14.97 13.83
CA PRO A 258 3.71 -14.48 13.86
C PRO A 258 3.87 -13.14 13.12
N TYR A 259 3.14 -12.95 12.02
CA TYR A 259 3.19 -11.73 11.22
C TYR A 259 2.47 -10.57 11.91
N MET A 260 1.37 -10.84 12.60
CA MET A 260 0.72 -9.84 13.46
C MET A 260 1.60 -9.38 14.61
N GLN A 261 2.33 -10.31 15.24
CA GLN A 261 3.28 -9.97 16.30
C GLN A 261 4.41 -9.07 15.78
N GLU A 262 4.97 -9.38 14.60
CA GLU A 262 5.99 -8.55 13.96
C GLU A 262 5.43 -7.16 13.61
N LEU A 263 4.29 -7.09 12.92
CA LEU A 263 3.65 -5.84 12.53
C LEU A 263 3.32 -4.96 13.73
N ALA A 264 2.77 -5.55 14.80
CA ALA A 264 2.45 -4.84 16.04
C ALA A 264 3.69 -4.27 16.74
N LYS A 265 4.88 -4.85 16.55
CA LYS A 265 6.13 -4.35 17.12
C LYS A 265 6.69 -3.17 16.34
N ILE A 266 6.56 -3.17 15.02
CA ILE A 266 7.20 -2.18 14.14
C ILE A 266 6.29 -1.01 13.75
N SER A 267 4.97 -1.17 13.89
CA SER A 267 4.00 -0.17 13.46
C SER A 267 3.86 0.98 14.46
N GLU A 268 3.95 2.21 13.97
CA GLU A 268 3.72 3.45 14.74
C GLU A 268 2.22 3.82 14.79
N THR A 269 1.42 3.20 13.93
CA THR A 269 -0.01 3.45 13.77
C THR A 269 -0.83 2.35 14.44
N PHE A 270 -2.16 2.46 14.38
CA PHE A 270 -3.03 1.38 14.81
C PHE A 270 -2.87 0.15 13.92
N VAL A 271 -3.25 -1.03 14.43
CA VAL A 271 -3.11 -2.30 13.73
C VAL A 271 -4.46 -2.97 13.50
N SER A 272 -4.74 -3.36 12.25
CA SER A 272 -5.94 -4.11 11.86
C SER A 272 -5.60 -5.58 11.57
N CYS A 273 -6.55 -6.49 11.83
CA CYS A 273 -6.43 -7.90 11.47
C CYS A 273 -7.80 -8.48 11.11
N TYR A 274 -7.92 -9.04 9.92
CA TYR A 274 -9.17 -9.64 9.45
C TYR A 274 -8.86 -10.87 8.58
N PRO A 275 -8.60 -12.03 9.22
CA PRO A 275 -8.18 -13.25 8.55
C PRO A 275 -9.35 -13.95 7.84
N ASN A 276 -9.02 -14.95 7.01
CA ASN A 276 -10.01 -15.88 6.49
C ASN A 276 -10.55 -16.78 7.61
N ALA A 277 -11.68 -17.45 7.37
CA ALA A 277 -12.20 -18.52 8.23
C ALA A 277 -11.38 -19.83 8.05
N GLY A 278 -10.06 -19.73 8.21
CA GLY A 278 -9.09 -20.76 7.88
C GLY A 278 -8.63 -20.73 6.43
N LEU A 279 -7.83 -21.73 6.04
CA LEU A 279 -7.39 -21.91 4.66
C LEU A 279 -8.57 -22.40 3.79
N PRO A 280 -8.63 -22.01 2.51
CA PRO A 280 -9.65 -22.52 1.59
C PRO A 280 -9.63 -24.06 1.54
N ASN A 281 -10.79 -24.68 1.77
CA ASN A 281 -10.98 -26.12 1.72
C ASN A 281 -12.14 -26.48 0.77
N PRO A 282 -11.86 -26.95 -0.46
CA PRO A 282 -12.89 -27.36 -1.42
C PRO A 282 -13.79 -28.52 -0.95
N LEU A 283 -13.35 -29.30 0.04
CA LEU A 283 -14.12 -30.40 0.62
C LEU A 283 -15.07 -29.94 1.73
N SER A 284 -14.90 -28.71 2.23
CA SER A 284 -15.78 -28.13 3.23
C SER A 284 -17.10 -27.68 2.59
N PRO A 285 -18.27 -27.94 3.22
CA PRO A 285 -19.56 -27.43 2.75
C PRO A 285 -19.61 -25.90 2.61
N THR A 286 -18.81 -25.19 3.42
CA THR A 286 -18.69 -23.72 3.43
C THR A 286 -17.48 -23.22 2.64
N GLY A 287 -16.65 -24.12 2.11
CA GLY A 287 -15.36 -23.79 1.50
C GLY A 287 -14.25 -23.45 2.51
N TYR A 288 -14.58 -23.46 3.81
CA TYR A 288 -13.74 -23.01 4.92
C TYR A 288 -14.06 -23.82 6.17
N ASP A 289 -13.05 -24.14 6.98
CA ASP A 289 -13.19 -25.07 8.12
C ASP A 289 -13.34 -24.39 9.48
N GLU A 290 -12.90 -23.13 9.64
CA GLU A 290 -12.96 -22.49 10.96
C GLU A 290 -14.39 -22.10 11.33
N THR A 291 -14.76 -22.38 12.58
CA THR A 291 -16.06 -22.01 13.14
C THR A 291 -16.01 -20.60 13.76
N PRO A 292 -17.17 -19.97 14.03
CA PRO A 292 -17.26 -18.70 14.77
C PRO A 292 -16.47 -18.68 16.08
N GLU A 293 -16.52 -19.77 16.85
CA GLU A 293 -15.83 -19.88 18.13
C GLU A 293 -14.31 -20.02 17.95
N SER A 294 -13.87 -20.79 16.95
CA SER A 294 -12.44 -20.99 16.70
C SER A 294 -11.75 -19.69 16.32
N ILE A 295 -12.31 -18.93 15.37
CA ILE A 295 -11.72 -17.67 14.92
C ILE A 295 -11.75 -16.61 16.03
N ALA A 296 -12.85 -16.53 16.79
CA ALA A 296 -12.98 -15.59 17.91
C ALA A 296 -11.92 -15.87 19.01
N ASN A 297 -11.68 -17.14 19.33
CA ASN A 297 -10.65 -17.53 20.30
C ASN A 297 -9.24 -17.16 19.83
N SER A 298 -8.92 -17.33 18.54
CA SER A 298 -7.62 -16.94 18.01
C SER A 298 -7.43 -15.41 18.00
N LEU A 299 -8.47 -14.65 17.64
CA LEU A 299 -8.42 -13.18 17.65
C LEU A 299 -8.42 -12.60 19.07
N LYS A 300 -8.99 -13.32 20.04
CA LYS A 300 -8.90 -12.98 21.46
C LYS A 300 -7.45 -13.03 21.96
N ASP A 301 -6.70 -14.06 21.61
CA ASP A 301 -5.27 -14.15 21.91
C ASP A 301 -4.49 -12.95 21.32
N PHE A 302 -4.87 -12.46 20.14
CA PHE A 302 -4.22 -11.30 19.53
C PHE A 302 -4.51 -10.01 20.32
N ALA A 303 -5.76 -9.83 20.75
CA ALA A 303 -6.15 -8.69 21.57
C ALA A 303 -5.47 -8.73 22.94
N GLU A 304 -5.46 -9.88 23.62
CA GLU A 304 -4.79 -10.08 24.91
C GLU A 304 -3.28 -9.90 24.82
N SER A 305 -2.67 -10.29 23.70
CA SER A 305 -1.25 -10.05 23.40
C SER A 305 -0.95 -8.60 23.01
N GLY A 306 -1.98 -7.75 22.88
CA GLY A 306 -1.82 -6.34 22.51
C GLY A 306 -1.39 -6.13 21.07
N PHE A 307 -1.85 -6.97 20.14
CA PHE A 307 -1.47 -6.88 18.72
C PHE A 307 -2.42 -6.02 17.88
N VAL A 308 -3.68 -5.87 18.27
CA VAL A 308 -4.74 -5.32 17.39
C VAL A 308 -5.50 -4.14 18.01
N ASN A 309 -5.99 -3.29 17.12
CA ASN A 309 -6.90 -2.16 17.40
C ASN A 309 -8.20 -2.28 16.61
N ILE A 310 -8.16 -2.94 15.45
CA ILE A 310 -9.32 -3.21 14.59
C ILE A 310 -9.32 -4.69 14.24
N VAL A 311 -10.48 -5.34 14.35
CA VAL A 311 -10.62 -6.77 14.07
C VAL A 311 -11.83 -7.02 13.17
N GLY A 312 -11.69 -7.85 12.14
CA GLY A 312 -12.80 -8.23 11.26
C GLY A 312 -12.65 -9.64 10.72
N GLY A 313 -13.25 -9.90 9.57
CA GLY A 313 -13.12 -11.16 8.84
C GLY A 313 -12.94 -10.94 7.34
N CYS A 314 -12.29 -11.89 6.67
CA CYS A 314 -12.19 -11.91 5.22
C CYS A 314 -12.91 -13.15 4.67
N CYS A 315 -12.37 -13.84 3.65
CA CYS A 315 -13.07 -14.91 2.95
C CYS A 315 -13.54 -16.04 3.90
N GLY A 316 -14.78 -16.48 3.71
CA GLY A 316 -15.42 -17.51 4.54
C GLY A 316 -16.08 -17.00 5.82
N THR A 317 -15.80 -15.76 6.24
CA THR A 317 -16.41 -15.20 7.45
C THR A 317 -17.84 -14.70 7.17
N THR A 318 -18.70 -14.83 8.17
CA THR A 318 -20.16 -14.54 8.07
C THR A 318 -20.60 -13.74 9.30
N PRO A 319 -21.81 -13.16 9.32
CA PRO A 319 -22.34 -12.46 10.49
C PRO A 319 -22.27 -13.27 11.80
N LYS A 320 -22.36 -14.61 11.72
CA LYS A 320 -22.17 -15.50 12.89
C LYS A 320 -20.75 -15.42 13.46
N HIS A 321 -19.73 -15.40 12.59
CA HIS A 321 -18.34 -15.24 12.98
C HIS A 321 -18.12 -13.88 13.64
N LEU A 322 -18.58 -12.80 13.01
CA LEU A 322 -18.39 -11.44 13.53
C LEU A 322 -19.09 -11.26 14.87
N LYS A 323 -20.29 -11.83 15.06
CA LYS A 323 -20.97 -11.81 16.35
C LYS A 323 -20.17 -12.50 17.46
N ALA A 324 -19.54 -13.63 17.17
CA ALA A 324 -18.68 -14.33 18.13
C ALA A 324 -17.43 -13.49 18.46
N ILE A 325 -16.79 -12.91 17.44
CA ILE A 325 -15.63 -12.03 17.59
C ILE A 325 -15.98 -10.81 18.47
N VAL A 326 -17.05 -10.09 18.14
CA VAL A 326 -17.51 -8.91 18.90
C VAL A 326 -17.82 -9.28 20.36
N SER A 327 -18.48 -10.41 20.58
CA SER A 327 -18.82 -10.87 21.93
C SER A 327 -17.59 -11.13 22.81
N GLU A 328 -16.55 -11.76 22.25
CA GLU A 328 -15.32 -12.08 22.99
C GLU A 328 -14.41 -10.86 23.19
N LEU A 329 -14.28 -9.99 22.18
CA LEU A 329 -13.26 -8.94 22.17
C LEU A 329 -13.77 -7.58 22.69
N SER A 330 -15.07 -7.31 22.72
CA SER A 330 -15.63 -5.99 23.08
C SER A 330 -15.24 -5.46 24.46
N LYS A 331 -14.82 -6.34 25.38
CA LYS A 331 -14.40 -6.00 26.74
C LYS A 331 -12.88 -5.90 26.90
N LEU A 332 -12.12 -6.20 25.86
CA LEU A 332 -10.67 -6.18 25.89
C LEU A 332 -10.12 -4.80 25.58
N SER A 333 -8.91 -4.53 26.06
CA SER A 333 -8.21 -3.28 25.79
C SER A 333 -7.55 -3.33 24.41
N PRO A 334 -7.57 -2.23 23.63
CA PRO A 334 -6.86 -2.17 22.37
C PRO A 334 -5.34 -2.14 22.57
N ARG A 335 -4.59 -2.49 21.51
CA ARG A 335 -3.14 -2.30 21.46
C ARG A 335 -2.75 -0.85 21.76
N LYS A 336 -1.76 -0.67 22.63
CA LYS A 336 -1.12 0.64 22.87
C LYS A 336 -0.10 0.92 21.77
N LEU A 337 -0.06 2.16 21.28
CA LEU A 337 0.95 2.57 20.32
C LEU A 337 2.35 2.53 20.95
N PRO A 338 3.34 1.89 20.30
CA PRO A 338 4.69 1.79 20.83
C PRO A 338 5.45 3.11 20.62
N GLN A 339 6.42 3.38 21.51
CA GLN A 339 7.43 4.41 21.25
C GLN A 339 8.55 3.80 20.41
N ILE A 340 8.64 4.19 19.15
CA ILE A 340 9.66 3.69 18.22
C ILE A 340 10.79 4.71 18.11
N ALA A 341 12.02 4.24 18.33
CA ALA A 341 13.20 5.09 18.16
C ALA A 341 13.37 5.51 16.68
N PRO A 342 13.73 6.78 16.40
CA PRO A 342 14.01 7.24 15.04
C PRO A 342 15.14 6.42 14.39
N LYS A 343 14.92 6.00 13.15
CA LYS A 343 15.87 5.23 12.32
C LYS A 343 15.64 5.59 10.86
N MET A 344 16.70 5.59 10.06
CA MET A 344 16.51 5.57 8.60
C MET A 344 16.03 4.18 8.22
N ARG A 345 14.88 4.12 7.56
CA ARG A 345 14.21 2.87 7.21
C ARG A 345 14.14 2.75 5.71
N LEU A 346 14.90 1.82 5.16
CA LEU A 346 14.93 1.49 3.75
C LEU A 346 14.41 0.06 3.55
N SER A 347 14.10 -0.29 2.31
CA SER A 347 13.74 -1.67 1.97
C SER A 347 13.99 -1.99 0.50
N GLY A 348 14.43 -3.24 0.27
CA GLY A 348 14.22 -3.96 -0.98
C GLY A 348 13.05 -4.93 -0.78
N LEU A 349 13.29 -6.22 -0.98
CA LEU A 349 12.46 -7.31 -0.45
C LEU A 349 12.64 -7.52 1.06
N GLU A 350 13.77 -7.07 1.61
CA GLU A 350 14.10 -7.14 3.03
C GLU A 350 14.30 -5.74 3.62
N SER A 351 14.14 -5.62 4.94
CA SER A 351 14.28 -4.34 5.64
C SER A 351 15.76 -4.00 5.85
N LEU A 352 16.10 -2.72 5.66
CA LEU A 352 17.38 -2.16 6.08
C LEU A 352 17.11 -0.97 6.99
N ASN A 353 17.29 -1.18 8.29
CA ASN A 353 17.11 -0.14 9.30
C ASN A 353 18.46 0.34 9.83
N LEU A 354 18.73 1.63 9.71
CA LEU A 354 19.98 2.25 10.14
C LEU A 354 19.74 3.09 11.39
N THR A 355 20.49 2.80 12.45
CA THR A 355 20.45 3.54 13.71
C THR A 355 21.62 4.51 13.81
N SER A 356 21.40 5.67 14.45
CA SER A 356 22.46 6.64 14.74
C SER A 356 23.48 6.15 15.78
N SER A 357 23.14 5.11 16.54
CA SER A 357 24.01 4.45 17.53
C SER A 357 23.91 2.93 17.39
N GLY A 358 25.02 2.20 17.30
CA GLY A 358 25.05 0.72 17.32
C GLY A 358 26.01 0.06 16.31
N GLU A 359 25.86 -1.27 16.13
CA GLU A 359 26.78 -2.18 15.42
C GLU A 359 26.89 -1.99 13.90
N ARG A 360 26.01 -1.19 13.26
CA ARG A 360 26.03 -0.91 11.82
C ARG A 360 26.08 0.59 11.53
N SER A 361 27.12 1.27 11.99
CA SER A 361 27.31 2.71 11.71
C SER A 361 27.77 2.99 10.26
N PHE A 362 28.31 1.98 9.55
CA PHE A 362 28.78 2.12 8.18
C PHE A 362 27.94 1.27 7.21
N VAL A 363 27.48 1.90 6.13
CA VAL A 363 26.63 1.30 5.09
C VAL A 363 27.39 1.32 3.79
N ILE A 364 27.52 0.15 3.16
CA ILE A 364 28.22 0.00 1.88
C ILE A 364 27.22 0.24 0.76
N VAL A 365 27.46 1.27 -0.06
CA VAL A 365 26.72 1.55 -1.30
C VAL A 365 27.54 1.01 -2.47
N GLY A 366 26.97 0.09 -3.25
CA GLY A 366 27.62 -0.47 -4.43
C GLY A 366 27.57 0.48 -5.62
N GLU A 367 28.71 1.06 -5.99
CA GLU A 367 28.84 2.12 -7.03
C GLU A 367 29.05 1.62 -8.47
N ARG A 368 29.26 0.32 -8.69
CA ARG A 368 29.76 -0.22 -9.98
C ARG A 368 28.69 -0.34 -11.06
N THR A 369 27.43 -0.11 -10.71
CA THR A 369 26.24 -0.05 -11.59
C THR A 369 26.03 1.36 -12.12
N ASN A 370 27.12 1.99 -12.56
CA ASN A 370 27.18 3.38 -12.98
C ASN A 370 27.86 3.47 -14.36
N VAL A 371 27.14 3.98 -15.37
CA VAL A 371 27.63 4.05 -16.75
C VAL A 371 28.86 4.95 -16.89
N THR A 372 28.95 6.02 -16.10
CA THR A 372 30.08 6.95 -16.04
C THR A 372 31.25 6.42 -15.22
N GLY A 373 30.98 5.74 -14.11
CA GLY A 373 31.99 5.34 -13.12
C GLY A 373 32.60 3.96 -13.34
N SER A 374 31.94 3.07 -14.09
CA SER A 374 32.34 1.66 -14.23
C SER A 374 32.57 1.28 -15.69
N PRO A 375 33.84 1.15 -16.15
CA PRO A 375 34.15 0.79 -17.53
C PRO A 375 33.52 -0.53 -17.99
N LYS A 376 33.44 -1.53 -17.09
CA LYS A 376 32.80 -2.81 -17.37
C LYS A 376 31.30 -2.65 -17.59
N PHE A 377 30.60 -1.93 -16.69
CA PHE A 377 29.16 -1.71 -16.80
C PHE A 377 28.81 -0.88 -18.04
N SER A 378 29.55 0.21 -18.27
CA SER A 378 29.42 1.05 -19.47
C SER A 378 29.52 0.24 -20.76
N ALA A 379 30.51 -0.66 -20.86
CA ALA A 379 30.71 -1.51 -22.03
C ALA A 379 29.57 -2.52 -22.25
N LEU A 380 28.98 -3.05 -21.17
CA LEU A 380 27.85 -3.98 -21.24
C LEU A 380 26.58 -3.26 -21.70
N VAL A 381 26.28 -2.11 -21.10
CA VAL A 381 25.11 -1.28 -21.44
C VAL A 381 25.18 -0.82 -22.90
N LYS A 382 26.34 -0.32 -23.36
CA LYS A 382 26.56 0.12 -24.75
C LYS A 382 26.44 -1.03 -25.78
N LYS A 383 26.64 -2.28 -25.36
CA LYS A 383 26.45 -3.48 -26.19
C LYS A 383 25.04 -4.07 -26.10
N GLY A 384 24.16 -3.54 -25.26
CA GLY A 384 22.84 -4.10 -25.00
C GLY A 384 22.84 -5.37 -24.14
N ASP A 385 23.97 -5.71 -23.50
CA ASP A 385 24.09 -6.90 -22.65
C ASP A 385 23.55 -6.63 -21.24
N MET A 386 22.22 -6.66 -21.10
CA MET A 386 21.55 -6.44 -19.82
C MET A 386 21.79 -7.57 -18.82
N GLN A 387 22.02 -8.80 -19.28
CA GLN A 387 22.31 -9.94 -18.41
C GLN A 387 23.67 -9.79 -17.74
N GLY A 388 24.70 -9.41 -18.50
CA GLY A 388 26.00 -9.06 -17.95
C GLY A 388 25.91 -7.87 -16.99
N ALA A 389 25.07 -6.88 -17.29
CA ALA A 389 24.84 -5.73 -16.40
C ALA A 389 24.19 -6.15 -15.06
N LEU A 390 23.19 -7.04 -15.07
CA LEU A 390 22.61 -7.65 -13.86
C LEU A 390 23.66 -8.43 -13.06
N GLN A 391 24.57 -9.13 -13.73
CA GLN A 391 25.65 -9.83 -13.04
C GLN A 391 26.57 -8.87 -12.27
N VAL A 392 26.83 -7.67 -12.79
CA VAL A 392 27.57 -6.62 -12.06
C VAL A 392 26.81 -6.18 -10.82
N ALA A 393 25.49 -5.98 -10.92
CA ALA A 393 24.64 -5.67 -9.78
C ALA A 393 24.70 -6.78 -8.70
N ARG A 394 24.45 -8.03 -9.10
CA ARG A 394 24.48 -9.20 -8.20
C ARG A 394 25.82 -9.37 -7.50
N GLN A 395 26.92 -9.23 -8.24
CA GLN A 395 28.27 -9.34 -7.67
C GLN A 395 28.51 -8.33 -6.56
N GLN A 396 27.92 -7.12 -6.62
CA GLN A 396 28.05 -6.14 -5.55
C GLN A 396 27.29 -6.56 -4.31
N VAL A 397 26.08 -7.09 -4.46
CA VAL A 397 25.27 -7.61 -3.35
C VAL A 397 25.97 -8.79 -2.67
N ASP A 398 26.48 -9.74 -3.45
CA ASP A 398 27.21 -10.91 -2.94
C ASP A 398 28.51 -10.51 -2.20
N ASN A 399 29.12 -9.39 -2.59
CA ASN A 399 30.31 -8.83 -1.94
C ASN A 399 29.98 -7.89 -0.76
N GLY A 400 28.73 -7.86 -0.31
CA GLY A 400 28.33 -7.18 0.93
C GLY A 400 27.81 -5.75 0.76
N ALA A 401 27.45 -5.31 -0.45
CA ALA A 401 26.72 -4.05 -0.62
C ALA A 401 25.40 -4.10 0.16
N ASN A 402 25.12 -3.05 0.92
CA ASN A 402 23.87 -2.89 1.66
C ASN A 402 22.83 -2.12 0.85
N ILE A 403 23.27 -1.25 -0.07
CA ILE A 403 22.44 -0.49 -1.01
C ILE A 403 23.11 -0.59 -2.38
N LEU A 404 22.34 -0.68 -3.45
CA LEU A 404 22.86 -0.68 -4.83
C LEU A 404 22.59 0.67 -5.50
N ASP A 405 23.65 1.39 -5.88
CA ASP A 405 23.54 2.64 -6.65
C ASP A 405 23.44 2.35 -8.14
N ILE A 406 22.43 2.91 -8.80
CA ILE A 406 22.19 2.68 -10.23
C ILE A 406 22.14 4.02 -10.94
N ASN A 407 23.08 4.22 -11.88
CA ASN A 407 23.21 5.44 -12.66
C ASN A 407 23.35 5.14 -14.17
N PHE A 408 22.53 5.83 -14.97
CA PHE A 408 22.52 5.78 -16.43
C PHE A 408 22.74 7.16 -17.07
N ASP A 409 23.47 8.05 -16.39
CA ASP A 409 23.79 9.37 -16.91
C ASP A 409 24.91 9.27 -17.94
N GLU A 410 24.54 9.30 -19.22
CA GLU A 410 25.47 9.33 -20.34
C GLU A 410 24.78 10.01 -21.53
N GLY A 411 25.50 10.86 -22.26
CA GLY A 411 24.90 11.72 -23.30
C GLY A 411 24.38 10.95 -24.52
N MET A 412 24.78 9.69 -24.66
CA MET A 412 24.51 8.84 -25.82
C MET A 412 23.39 7.80 -25.60
N ILE A 413 22.75 7.78 -24.42
CA ILE A 413 21.68 6.83 -24.09
C ILE A 413 20.43 7.54 -23.56
N ASP A 414 19.26 6.92 -23.73
CA ASP A 414 18.03 7.36 -23.09
C ASP A 414 18.02 6.93 -21.61
N GLY A 415 18.46 7.82 -20.73
CA GLY A 415 18.55 7.53 -19.30
C GLY A 415 17.21 7.11 -18.67
N VAL A 416 16.07 7.62 -19.15
CA VAL A 416 14.75 7.26 -18.62
C VAL A 416 14.40 5.83 -19.00
N GLU A 417 14.56 5.49 -20.27
CA GLU A 417 14.26 4.15 -20.78
C GLU A 417 15.19 3.10 -20.15
N PHE A 418 16.51 3.36 -20.11
CA PHE A 418 17.48 2.44 -19.54
C PHE A 418 17.27 2.23 -18.04
N MET A 419 17.02 3.30 -17.27
CA MET A 419 16.71 3.19 -15.85
C MET A 419 15.48 2.32 -15.61
N LYS A 420 14.38 2.61 -16.31
CA LYS A 420 13.13 1.85 -16.19
C LYS A 420 13.33 0.37 -16.52
N ASN A 421 13.91 0.07 -17.67
CA ASN A 421 14.12 -1.31 -18.13
C ASN A 421 15.05 -2.08 -17.19
N PHE A 422 16.12 -1.46 -16.72
CA PHE A 422 17.06 -2.12 -15.81
C PHE A 422 16.45 -2.35 -14.42
N LEU A 423 15.68 -1.41 -13.87
CA LEU A 423 14.99 -1.59 -12.59
C LEU A 423 13.91 -2.68 -12.65
N HIS A 424 13.23 -2.84 -13.78
CA HIS A 424 12.30 -3.96 -13.98
C HIS A 424 13.01 -5.31 -13.95
N LEU A 425 14.20 -5.41 -14.55
CA LEU A 425 15.03 -6.61 -14.53
C LEU A 425 15.66 -6.87 -13.14
N VAL A 426 16.09 -5.82 -12.44
CA VAL A 426 16.56 -5.95 -11.05
C VAL A 426 15.44 -6.48 -10.17
N SER A 427 14.20 -6.03 -10.38
CA SER A 427 13.04 -6.47 -9.61
C SER A 427 12.68 -7.95 -9.85
N SER A 428 13.08 -8.55 -10.98
CA SER A 428 12.90 -9.98 -11.25
C SER A 428 13.99 -10.87 -10.67
N GLU A 429 15.04 -10.29 -10.08
CA GLU A 429 16.17 -11.02 -9.49
C GLU A 429 16.16 -10.87 -7.96
N PRO A 430 15.56 -11.81 -7.21
CA PRO A 430 15.41 -11.72 -5.75
C PRO A 430 16.72 -11.48 -4.99
N ASP A 431 17.82 -12.05 -5.49
CA ASP A 431 19.15 -11.87 -4.90
C ASP A 431 19.67 -10.43 -5.00
N ILE A 432 19.21 -9.67 -6.00
CA ILE A 432 19.56 -8.27 -6.19
C ILE A 432 18.57 -7.38 -5.44
N CYS A 433 17.27 -7.58 -5.67
CA CYS A 433 16.24 -6.69 -5.12
C CYS A 433 15.95 -6.92 -3.63
N LYS A 434 16.61 -7.86 -2.95
CA LYS A 434 16.54 -8.00 -1.48
C LYS A 434 17.04 -6.76 -0.74
N ILE A 435 18.04 -6.04 -1.27
CA ILE A 435 18.55 -4.80 -0.69
C ILE A 435 17.91 -3.56 -1.32
N PRO A 436 17.90 -2.39 -0.64
CA PRO A 436 17.40 -1.15 -1.22
C PRO A 436 18.22 -0.68 -2.43
N ILE A 437 17.54 0.05 -3.32
CA ILE A 437 18.15 0.69 -4.50
C ILE A 437 18.35 2.18 -4.22
N MET A 438 19.50 2.71 -4.63
CA MET A 438 19.76 4.14 -4.75
C MET A 438 19.66 4.51 -6.23
N ILE A 439 18.66 5.35 -6.56
CA ILE A 439 18.41 5.80 -7.93
C ILE A 439 19.25 7.05 -8.14
N ASP A 440 20.29 6.93 -8.97
CA ASP A 440 21.27 7.99 -9.20
C ASP A 440 21.10 8.61 -10.60
N SER A 441 20.84 9.92 -10.61
CA SER A 441 20.90 10.74 -11.81
C SER A 441 21.00 12.23 -11.48
N SER A 442 21.65 12.98 -12.36
CA SER A 442 21.61 14.45 -12.41
C SER A 442 20.33 15.00 -13.05
N LYS A 443 19.52 14.14 -13.67
CA LYS A 443 18.27 14.49 -14.36
C LYS A 443 17.06 14.05 -13.54
N TRP A 444 16.23 15.02 -13.15
CA TRP A 444 15.04 14.76 -12.32
C TRP A 444 14.08 13.75 -12.98
N GLU A 445 13.90 13.81 -14.29
CA GLU A 445 13.02 12.91 -15.02
C GLU A 445 13.45 11.44 -14.92
N VAL A 446 14.75 11.15 -14.82
CA VAL A 446 15.28 9.79 -14.65
C VAL A 446 14.97 9.29 -13.24
N ILE A 447 15.22 10.12 -12.21
CA ILE A 447 14.88 9.81 -10.82
C ILE A 447 13.38 9.53 -10.67
N HIS A 448 12.55 10.45 -11.16
CA HIS A 448 11.10 10.39 -11.00
C HIS A 448 10.51 9.14 -11.68
N ASN A 449 10.99 8.76 -12.85
CA ASN A 449 10.57 7.52 -13.50
C ASN A 449 11.13 6.26 -12.82
N GLY A 450 12.36 6.31 -12.31
CA GLY A 450 12.94 5.20 -11.56
C GLY A 450 12.19 4.88 -10.27
N LEU A 451 11.73 5.90 -9.54
CA LEU A 451 10.96 5.75 -8.30
C LEU A 451 9.65 4.98 -8.51
N LYS A 452 9.06 5.10 -9.71
CA LYS A 452 7.83 4.42 -10.13
C LYS A 452 8.03 2.95 -10.48
N CYS A 453 9.28 2.46 -10.50
CA CYS A 453 9.61 1.09 -10.90
C CYS A 453 9.95 0.18 -9.70
N ILE A 454 10.07 0.73 -8.49
CA ILE A 454 10.60 0.01 -7.32
C ILE A 454 9.58 -0.03 -6.18
N GLN A 455 9.28 -1.25 -5.72
CA GLN A 455 8.33 -1.51 -4.64
C GLN A 455 8.84 -1.08 -3.25
N GLY A 456 10.15 -1.19 -3.01
CA GLY A 456 10.79 -0.87 -1.74
C GLY A 456 10.92 0.63 -1.47
N LYS A 457 11.33 0.98 -0.25
CA LYS A 457 11.78 2.33 0.11
C LYS A 457 13.24 2.50 -0.28
N CYS A 458 13.42 3.20 -1.39
CA CYS A 458 14.70 3.48 -2.04
C CYS A 458 15.30 4.82 -1.56
N VAL A 459 16.51 5.11 -2.05
CA VAL A 459 17.19 6.38 -1.86
C VAL A 459 17.27 7.13 -3.19
N VAL A 460 16.98 8.42 -3.18
CA VAL A 460 17.20 9.32 -4.31
C VAL A 460 18.59 9.93 -4.21
N ASN A 461 19.39 9.79 -5.25
CA ASN A 461 20.72 10.40 -5.39
C ASN A 461 20.76 11.25 -6.68
N SER A 462 20.46 12.54 -6.64
CA SER A 462 20.24 13.39 -5.48
C SER A 462 19.42 14.62 -5.87
N ILE A 463 19.06 15.44 -4.88
CA ILE A 463 18.53 16.80 -5.12
C ILE A 463 19.45 17.84 -4.51
N SER A 464 19.31 19.10 -4.92
CA SER A 464 20.14 20.21 -4.42
C SER A 464 19.43 21.56 -4.54
N LEU A 465 20.03 22.62 -3.99
CA LEU A 465 19.54 23.99 -4.11
C LEU A 465 20.08 24.72 -5.35
N LYS A 466 20.75 24.02 -6.28
CA LYS A 466 21.37 24.60 -7.48
C LYS A 466 20.38 25.41 -8.33
N GLU A 467 19.15 24.92 -8.47
CA GLU A 467 18.08 25.56 -9.25
C GLU A 467 17.17 26.44 -8.38
N GLY A 468 17.59 26.73 -7.15
CA GLY A 468 16.84 27.51 -6.18
C GLY A 468 15.89 26.67 -5.31
N GLU A 469 15.25 27.37 -4.38
CA GLU A 469 14.40 26.78 -3.35
C GLU A 469 13.10 26.14 -3.90
N GLU A 470 12.49 26.76 -4.92
CA GLU A 470 11.21 26.28 -5.46
C GLU A 470 11.36 24.90 -6.12
N ALA A 471 12.36 24.73 -6.98
CA ALA A 471 12.67 23.46 -7.63
C ALA A 471 13.03 22.38 -6.59
N PHE A 472 13.88 22.72 -5.61
CA PHE A 472 14.26 21.82 -4.52
C PHE A 472 13.05 21.31 -3.73
N LEU A 473 12.13 22.21 -3.34
CA LEU A 473 10.92 21.85 -2.59
C LEU A 473 9.92 21.06 -3.44
N ALA A 474 9.81 21.35 -4.74
CA ALA A 474 8.96 20.60 -5.66
C ALA A 474 9.43 19.15 -5.79
N GLN A 475 10.74 18.95 -6.03
CA GLN A 475 11.35 17.61 -6.11
C GLN A 475 11.20 16.86 -4.79
N ALA A 476 11.52 17.51 -3.66
CA ALA A 476 11.38 16.90 -2.34
C ALA A 476 9.94 16.48 -2.03
N ARG A 477 8.93 17.27 -2.43
CA ARG A 477 7.51 16.90 -2.25
C ARG A 477 7.15 15.64 -3.04
N GLU A 478 7.61 15.51 -4.27
CA GLU A 478 7.39 14.28 -5.06
C GLU A 478 8.10 13.06 -4.46
N ILE A 479 9.34 13.23 -3.99
CA ILE A 479 10.07 12.16 -3.27
C ILE A 479 9.29 11.70 -2.03
N GLN A 480 8.74 12.64 -1.25
CA GLN A 480 7.93 12.34 -0.07
C GLN A 480 6.62 11.63 -0.43
N LYS A 481 5.98 12.02 -1.55
CA LYS A 481 4.77 11.35 -2.06
C LYS A 481 5.03 9.92 -2.53
N LEU A 482 6.19 9.67 -3.14
CA LEU A 482 6.63 8.34 -3.60
C LEU A 482 7.29 7.50 -2.50
N GLY A 483 7.56 8.09 -1.34
CA GLY A 483 8.01 7.39 -0.14
C GLY A 483 9.48 6.99 -0.14
N ALA A 484 10.36 7.80 -0.74
CA ALA A 484 11.80 7.55 -0.76
C ALA A 484 12.57 8.44 0.23
N SER A 485 13.76 7.97 0.63
CA SER A 485 14.76 8.80 1.31
C SER A 485 15.57 9.59 0.28
N VAL A 486 16.30 10.62 0.69
CA VAL A 486 16.96 11.55 -0.23
C VAL A 486 18.36 11.94 0.21
N VAL A 487 19.31 11.88 -0.71
CA VAL A 487 20.63 12.51 -0.59
C VAL A 487 20.50 13.97 -1.01
N VAL A 488 20.89 14.88 -0.12
CA VAL A 488 20.91 16.32 -0.42
C VAL A 488 22.34 16.80 -0.63
N MET A 489 22.65 17.16 -1.86
CA MET A 489 23.99 17.65 -2.21
C MET A 489 24.23 19.04 -1.62
N ALA A 490 25.43 19.25 -1.08
CA ALA A 490 25.92 20.57 -0.66
C ALA A 490 26.27 21.44 -1.89
N PHE A 491 25.25 21.77 -2.67
CA PHE A 491 25.29 22.56 -3.89
C PHE A 491 24.08 23.51 -3.86
N ASP A 492 24.34 24.82 -3.94
CA ASP A 492 23.30 25.85 -4.02
C ASP A 492 23.48 26.76 -5.24
N GLU A 493 22.74 27.86 -5.30
CA GLU A 493 22.76 28.82 -6.42
C GLU A 493 24.16 29.44 -6.66
N LYS A 494 25.07 29.35 -5.69
CA LYS A 494 26.46 29.84 -5.79
C LYS A 494 27.45 28.80 -6.26
N GLY A 495 27.01 27.55 -6.46
CA GLY A 495 27.88 26.45 -6.86
C GLY A 495 28.04 25.37 -5.80
N GLN A 496 28.97 24.46 -6.06
CA GLN A 496 29.30 23.37 -5.15
C GLN A 496 30.11 23.87 -3.95
N ALA A 497 29.76 23.44 -2.73
CA ALA A 497 30.47 23.85 -1.53
C ALA A 497 31.86 23.19 -1.42
N THR A 498 32.89 24.05 -1.39
CA THR A 498 34.31 23.65 -1.28
C THR A 498 34.88 23.83 0.13
N SER A 499 34.27 24.66 0.99
CA SER A 499 34.71 24.89 2.38
C SER A 499 33.76 24.27 3.40
N ILE A 500 34.25 24.02 4.63
CA ILE A 500 33.44 23.48 5.73
C ILE A 500 32.26 24.41 6.04
N ALA A 501 32.52 25.72 6.12
CA ALA A 501 31.48 26.71 6.43
C ALA A 501 30.36 26.70 5.38
N GLU A 502 30.69 26.60 4.10
CA GLU A 502 29.70 26.53 3.02
C GLU A 502 28.93 25.21 3.04
N LYS A 503 29.60 24.07 3.27
CA LYS A 503 28.92 22.77 3.41
C LYS A 503 27.87 22.82 4.53
N VAL A 504 28.26 23.28 5.73
CA VAL A 504 27.34 23.40 6.87
C VAL A 504 26.20 24.38 6.58
N ARG A 505 26.49 25.53 5.96
CA ARG A 505 25.48 26.54 5.59
C ARG A 505 24.41 25.96 4.66
N ILE A 506 24.83 25.27 3.59
CA ILE A 506 23.91 24.71 2.60
C ILE A 506 23.10 23.57 3.20
N CYS A 507 23.74 22.62 3.87
CA CYS A 507 23.03 21.49 4.49
C CYS A 507 22.03 21.94 5.56
N LYS A 508 22.39 22.94 6.39
CA LYS A 508 21.45 23.53 7.36
C LYS A 508 20.26 24.19 6.67
N ARG A 509 20.50 24.99 5.62
CA ARG A 509 19.41 25.62 4.85
C ARG A 509 18.48 24.56 4.27
N ALA A 510 19.03 23.52 3.63
CA ALA A 510 18.23 22.45 3.06
C ALA A 510 17.43 21.68 4.12
N TYR A 511 18.05 21.34 5.26
CA TYR A 511 17.38 20.69 6.38
C TYR A 511 16.23 21.53 6.93
N ASP A 512 16.47 22.83 7.17
CA ASP A 512 15.45 23.76 7.68
C ASP A 512 14.28 23.87 6.68
N LEU A 513 14.56 23.92 5.38
CA LEU A 513 13.53 23.94 4.32
C LEU A 513 12.70 22.66 4.30
N LEU A 514 13.34 21.48 4.27
CA LEU A 514 12.65 20.19 4.22
C LEU A 514 11.77 19.96 5.46
N THR A 515 12.32 20.17 6.65
CA THR A 515 11.61 19.91 7.91
C THR A 515 10.52 20.94 8.19
N SER A 516 10.79 22.23 7.95
CA SER A 516 9.84 23.30 8.29
C SER A 516 8.76 23.52 7.24
N LYS A 517 9.06 23.32 5.95
CA LYS A 517 8.10 23.58 4.85
C LYS A 517 7.33 22.35 4.40
N LEU A 518 7.90 21.14 4.51
CA LEU A 518 7.31 19.90 3.99
C LEU A 518 7.00 18.85 5.07
N ASP A 519 7.33 19.09 6.35
CA ASP A 519 7.25 18.04 7.39
C ASP A 519 8.00 16.76 6.95
N PHE A 520 9.13 16.95 6.26
CA PHE A 520 9.95 15.85 5.77
C PHE A 520 10.59 15.15 6.97
N ASP A 521 10.53 13.81 7.01
CA ASP A 521 11.10 13.04 8.12
C ASP A 521 12.62 13.25 8.15
N PRO A 522 13.20 13.82 9.22
CA PRO A 522 14.65 14.01 9.31
C PRO A 522 15.45 12.71 9.15
N ALA A 523 14.85 11.57 9.50
CA ALA A 523 15.50 10.27 9.36
C ALA A 523 15.60 9.79 7.90
N ASP A 524 14.96 10.49 6.96
CA ASP A 524 14.98 10.20 5.53
C ASP A 524 15.92 11.10 4.73
N ILE A 525 16.68 11.99 5.39
CA ILE A 525 17.61 12.93 4.77
C ILE A 525 19.05 12.42 4.98
N ILE A 526 19.80 12.28 3.88
CA ILE A 526 21.23 11.91 3.83
C ILE A 526 22.07 13.13 3.47
#